data_AF-A0AB34KCD8-F1
#
_entry.id   AF-A0AB34KCD8-F1
#
_cell.length_a   1.000
_cell.length_b   1.000
_cell.length_c   1.000
_cell.angle_alpha   90.00
_cell.angle_beta   90.00
_cell.angle_gamma   90.00
#
_symmetry.space_group_name_H-M   'P 1'
#
loop_
_entity.id
_entity.type
_entity.pdbx_description
1 polymer ?
#
loop_
_entity_poly.entity_id
_entity_poly.type
_entity_poly.pdbx_seq_one_letter_code
_entity_poly.pdbx_strand_id
1 'polypeptide(L)'
;MAYLLLLAAPHLGWTTLHQSAYGAAYRDIAASLASAYVNGSVLELNPLLTLGRLWHMPVDSTDTKGLGGALTYAWDPLLCPLLKPRFREDLFFYNLVTCDDIQQAMSRAFHAWSNNNRHISFLDVTDECLRVYGEVTEACPLAEIFVTYVELQDALTALSKASGDVTETGQPVALATSKAAYASSFRMTNGVLLPGPRSTGSNLQQFIELTHVKIQFGVTAPLCWYLDSSFCSGFHTMKRYSSPSNVRMATRLIVFVIFSLAAISLLFRFRVFGSCHRMNKRKHKTGQKNVSCSCRKRFYYIYEEAATWSVIALTLQIICLIVPPAVQFLIFEPCFDCYDFEGAAVHEIGHALGIGHPNTVREEVDTILFNAFGQRGDNVYNARMANGTGYDSITCRTPWSDVYNNTPPDAVIDEIGCNRGYNDEVISGCVGIRDSVMEAFTQNNPSVCLSRDDLEAVQTMYPDCELTVITPVCYHVNLNLGFVRISVYVLVPLILVLGIVILMQAIIQHHNREELLEHKAEIKDRRKQAVKHKFQIGIAAFAAAGQEQSKAREQFAMKNKGKSSRFFRKAHHEENNPDAQSGAGAVSSHDALHSDHAQNDVVAYA
;
A
#
# COMPACT_ATOMS: atom_id res chain seq x y z
N MET A 1 27.28 -17.19 17.77
CA MET A 1 26.50 -17.81 18.86
C MET A 1 25.06 -17.34 18.70
N ALA A 2 24.09 -18.27 18.76
CA ALA A 2 22.66 -18.10 18.48
C ALA A 2 22.23 -18.10 17.00
N TYR A 3 22.46 -19.22 16.30
CA TYR A 3 21.71 -19.61 15.10
C TYR A 3 21.73 -21.14 15.01
N LEU A 4 20.95 -21.80 15.87
CA LEU A 4 20.58 -23.22 15.77
C LEU A 4 19.49 -23.52 16.81
N LEU A 5 18.40 -22.76 16.74
CA LEU A 5 17.12 -23.19 17.32
C LEU A 5 16.45 -24.02 16.24
N LEU A 6 16.33 -25.32 16.51
CA LEU A 6 15.46 -26.23 15.78
C LEU A 6 14.08 -25.58 15.66
N LEU A 7 13.71 -25.25 14.42
CA LEU A 7 12.41 -24.72 14.05
C LEU A 7 11.36 -25.81 14.28
N ALA A 8 10.83 -25.89 15.50
CA ALA A 8 9.57 -26.57 15.76
C ALA A 8 8.48 -25.74 15.08
N ALA A 9 7.69 -26.38 14.23
CA ALA A 9 6.63 -25.73 13.48
C ALA A 9 5.46 -25.30 14.42
N PRO A 10 4.70 -24.25 14.09
CA PRO A 10 3.68 -23.66 14.97
C PRO A 10 2.31 -24.35 14.87
N HIS A 11 1.75 -24.89 15.98
CA HIS A 11 0.49 -25.66 15.98
C HIS A 11 -0.57 -25.27 17.02
N LEU A 12 -1.62 -24.48 16.72
CA LEU A 12 -2.87 -24.27 17.52
C LEU A 12 -4.12 -24.75 16.73
N GLY A 13 -5.38 -24.52 17.15
CA GLY A 13 -6.56 -25.23 16.61
C GLY A 13 -7.64 -24.40 15.88
N TRP A 14 -8.41 -25.07 15.02
CA TRP A 14 -9.48 -24.60 14.14
C TRP A 14 -10.87 -24.94 14.72
N THR A 15 -11.95 -24.51 14.06
CA THR A 15 -13.32 -24.93 14.42
C THR A 15 -14.21 -25.12 13.20
N THR A 16 -15.27 -25.91 13.32
CA THR A 16 -16.29 -26.07 12.27
C THR A 16 -17.45 -25.09 12.48
N LEU A 17 -18.19 -24.80 11.40
CA LEU A 17 -19.45 -24.08 11.49
C LEU A 17 -20.47 -24.80 12.39
N HIS A 18 -20.41 -26.13 12.50
CA HIS A 18 -21.30 -26.85 13.40
C HIS A 18 -20.95 -26.67 14.87
N GLN A 19 -19.66 -26.68 15.19
CA GLN A 19 -19.17 -26.33 16.52
C GLN A 19 -19.57 -24.89 16.88
N SER A 20 -19.31 -23.93 15.99
CA SER A 20 -19.56 -22.52 16.29
C SER A 20 -21.05 -22.17 16.29
N ALA A 21 -21.87 -22.67 15.36
CA ALA A 21 -23.29 -22.32 15.30
C ALA A 21 -24.18 -23.13 16.26
N TYR A 22 -23.87 -24.42 16.48
CA TYR A 22 -24.74 -25.35 17.22
C TYR A 22 -24.15 -25.88 18.53
N GLY A 23 -22.88 -25.58 18.82
CA GLY A 23 -22.21 -26.09 20.01
C GLY A 23 -21.91 -27.59 19.95
N ALA A 24 -21.83 -28.19 18.76
CA ALA A 24 -21.49 -29.59 18.61
C ALA A 24 -20.11 -29.89 19.21
N ALA A 25 -19.98 -30.85 20.12
CA ALA A 25 -18.67 -31.21 20.66
C ALA A 25 -17.91 -32.14 19.70
N TYR A 26 -16.58 -31.98 19.58
CA TYR A 26 -15.76 -32.84 18.71
C TYR A 26 -15.87 -34.33 19.06
N ARG A 27 -16.15 -34.66 20.33
CA ARG A 27 -16.36 -36.05 20.78
C ARG A 27 -17.65 -36.63 20.22
N ASP A 28 -18.70 -35.83 20.14
CA ASP A 28 -19.99 -36.24 19.59
C ASP A 28 -19.88 -36.39 18.07
N ILE A 29 -19.13 -35.49 17.41
CA ILE A 29 -18.75 -35.64 16.01
C ILE A 29 -17.96 -36.94 15.80
N ALA A 30 -16.87 -37.16 16.55
CA ALA A 30 -16.06 -38.36 16.44
C ALA A 30 -16.88 -39.63 16.70
N ALA A 31 -17.74 -39.62 17.71
CA ALA A 31 -18.64 -40.74 18.04
C ALA A 31 -19.67 -40.97 16.93
N SER A 32 -20.24 -39.93 16.32
CA SER A 32 -21.20 -40.06 15.21
C SER A 32 -20.55 -40.71 13.97
N LEU A 33 -19.29 -40.37 13.70
CA LEU A 33 -18.53 -40.93 12.57
C LEU A 33 -17.98 -42.34 12.90
N ALA A 34 -17.61 -42.60 14.16
CA ALA A 34 -17.10 -43.90 14.59
C ALA A 34 -18.20 -44.95 14.84
N SER A 35 -19.39 -44.54 15.31
CA SER A 35 -20.55 -45.42 15.51
C SER A 35 -21.07 -46.00 14.20
N ALA A 36 -20.71 -45.39 13.06
CA ALA A 36 -20.82 -46.02 11.75
C ALA A 36 -20.14 -47.38 11.64
N TYR A 37 -19.15 -47.63 12.50
CA TYR A 37 -18.32 -48.83 12.51
C TYR A 37 -18.56 -49.77 13.70
N VAL A 38 -19.25 -49.36 14.77
CA VAL A 38 -19.27 -50.10 16.04
C VAL A 38 -20.64 -50.72 16.35
N ASN A 39 -20.75 -52.04 16.15
CA ASN A 39 -21.69 -52.97 16.79
C ASN A 39 -23.20 -52.63 16.85
N GLY A 40 -23.73 -51.83 15.92
CA GLY A 40 -25.16 -51.82 15.58
C GLY A 40 -26.13 -51.17 16.59
N SER A 41 -25.65 -50.58 17.69
CA SER A 41 -26.45 -49.71 18.55
C SER A 41 -26.24 -48.25 18.15
N VAL A 42 -27.22 -47.66 17.44
CA VAL A 42 -27.19 -46.25 17.06
C VAL A 42 -27.53 -45.42 18.29
N LEU A 43 -26.57 -44.64 18.79
CA LEU A 43 -26.89 -43.53 19.69
C LEU A 43 -27.76 -42.55 18.90
N GLU A 44 -28.96 -42.26 19.39
CA GLU A 44 -29.82 -41.20 18.85
C GLU A 44 -29.17 -39.84 19.13
N LEU A 45 -28.18 -39.48 18.31
CA LEU A 45 -27.56 -38.16 18.33
C LEU A 45 -28.43 -37.20 17.54
N ASN A 46 -28.67 -36.02 18.13
CA ASN A 46 -29.33 -34.93 17.42
C ASN A 46 -28.47 -34.53 16.20
N PRO A 47 -29.00 -34.51 14.97
CA PRO A 47 -28.26 -34.11 13.77
C PRO A 47 -27.53 -32.76 13.90
N LEU A 48 -28.06 -31.85 14.71
CA LEU A 48 -27.44 -30.53 14.97
C LEU A 48 -26.14 -30.63 15.78
N LEU A 49 -25.97 -31.69 16.58
CA LEU A 49 -24.77 -31.98 17.38
C LEU A 49 -23.77 -32.89 16.64
N THR A 50 -24.08 -33.27 15.40
CA THR A 50 -23.19 -34.05 14.54
C THR A 50 -22.51 -33.16 13.51
N LEU A 51 -21.49 -33.70 12.84
CA LEU A 51 -20.87 -33.01 11.70
C LEU A 51 -21.87 -32.95 10.54
N GLY A 52 -22.06 -31.75 10.01
CA GLY A 52 -22.95 -31.47 8.89
C GLY A 52 -22.49 -30.23 8.15
N ARG A 53 -23.34 -29.73 7.23
CA ARG A 53 -23.01 -28.62 6.33
C ARG A 53 -21.66 -28.84 5.63
N LEU A 54 -21.48 -30.05 5.10
CA LEU A 54 -20.35 -30.40 4.26
C LEU A 54 -20.83 -30.74 2.86
N TRP A 55 -19.93 -30.58 1.89
CA TRP A 55 -20.14 -31.09 0.54
C TRP A 55 -19.94 -32.60 0.53
N HIS A 56 -20.87 -33.33 -0.09
CA HIS A 56 -20.80 -34.79 -0.16
C HIS A 56 -20.03 -35.24 -1.41
N MET A 57 -19.42 -36.42 -1.33
CA MET A 57 -19.03 -37.18 -2.52
C MET A 57 -20.26 -37.92 -3.07
N PRO A 58 -20.56 -37.84 -4.37
CA PRO A 58 -21.71 -38.55 -4.91
C PRO A 58 -21.55 -40.07 -4.84
N VAL A 59 -22.69 -40.76 -4.89
CA VAL A 59 -22.73 -42.23 -4.89
C VAL A 59 -22.43 -42.78 -6.29
N ASP A 60 -22.91 -42.11 -7.33
CA ASP A 60 -22.71 -42.48 -8.73
C ASP A 60 -21.67 -41.57 -9.37
N SER A 61 -20.77 -42.15 -10.16
CA SER A 61 -19.84 -41.44 -11.03
C SER A 61 -20.50 -40.50 -12.05
N THR A 62 -21.79 -40.67 -12.34
CA THR A 62 -22.53 -39.77 -13.23
C THR A 62 -23.10 -38.54 -12.53
N ASP A 63 -23.15 -38.53 -11.19
CA ASP A 63 -23.61 -37.38 -10.43
C ASP A 63 -22.45 -36.41 -10.24
N THR A 64 -22.56 -35.24 -10.87
CA THR A 64 -21.52 -34.21 -10.86
C THR A 64 -21.71 -33.19 -9.76
N LYS A 65 -22.68 -33.38 -8.86
CA LYS A 65 -22.94 -32.46 -7.74
C LYS A 65 -21.94 -32.68 -6.59
N GLY A 66 -21.84 -31.66 -5.75
CA GLY A 66 -20.92 -31.60 -4.63
C GLY A 66 -19.48 -31.81 -5.10
N LEU A 67 -18.80 -32.76 -4.47
CA LEU A 67 -17.40 -33.06 -4.76
C LEU A 67 -17.21 -34.01 -5.96
N GLY A 68 -18.27 -34.33 -6.71
CA GLY A 68 -18.31 -35.32 -7.80
C GLY A 68 -17.73 -34.92 -9.15
N GLY A 69 -17.19 -33.71 -9.27
CA GLY A 69 -16.59 -33.23 -10.51
C GLY A 69 -15.89 -31.90 -10.33
N ALA A 70 -16.52 -30.99 -9.59
CA ALA A 70 -15.99 -29.76 -8.99
C ALA A 70 -17.19 -29.05 -8.34
N LEU A 71 -16.93 -28.24 -7.31
CA LEU A 71 -17.93 -27.28 -6.83
C LEU A 71 -18.08 -26.17 -7.88
N THR A 72 -19.25 -26.13 -8.48
CA THR A 72 -19.55 -25.16 -9.53
C THR A 72 -19.90 -23.81 -8.92
N TYR A 73 -19.39 -22.71 -9.49
CA TYR A 73 -19.74 -21.36 -9.06
C TYR A 73 -20.15 -20.45 -10.21
N ALA A 74 -21.04 -19.50 -9.94
CA ALA A 74 -21.40 -18.45 -10.89
C ALA A 74 -21.22 -17.06 -10.25
N TRP A 75 -20.79 -16.11 -11.08
CA TRP A 75 -20.54 -14.73 -10.70
C TRP A 75 -21.72 -13.82 -11.09
N ASP A 76 -22.27 -13.11 -10.11
CA ASP A 76 -23.33 -12.14 -10.35
C ASP A 76 -22.84 -10.96 -11.21
N PRO A 77 -23.43 -10.72 -12.40
CA PRO A 77 -23.02 -9.63 -13.29
C PRO A 77 -23.19 -8.24 -12.66
N LEU A 78 -24.04 -8.08 -11.63
CA LEU A 78 -24.24 -6.82 -10.92
C LEU A 78 -23.20 -6.57 -9.83
N LEU A 79 -22.51 -7.61 -9.34
CA LEU A 79 -21.56 -7.48 -8.24
C LEU A 79 -20.42 -6.53 -8.61
N CYS A 80 -19.77 -6.72 -9.76
CA CYS A 80 -18.59 -5.91 -10.08
C CYS A 80 -18.90 -4.40 -10.26
N PRO A 81 -19.95 -3.99 -11.00
CA PRO A 81 -20.33 -2.57 -11.08
C PRO A 81 -20.58 -1.92 -9.72
N LEU A 82 -21.08 -2.68 -8.74
CA LEU A 82 -21.34 -2.20 -7.38
C LEU A 82 -20.08 -2.19 -6.51
N LEU A 83 -19.18 -3.15 -6.71
CA LEU A 83 -17.96 -3.32 -5.92
C LEU A 83 -16.84 -2.39 -6.38
N LYS A 84 -16.67 -2.18 -7.70
CA LYS A 84 -15.59 -1.40 -8.27
C LYS A 84 -15.44 0.01 -7.66
N PRO A 85 -16.50 0.82 -7.47
CA PRO A 85 -16.39 2.13 -6.84
C PRO A 85 -15.95 2.11 -5.36
N ARG A 86 -15.88 0.93 -4.74
CA ARG A 86 -15.45 0.72 -3.36
C ARG A 86 -13.95 0.44 -3.23
N PHE A 87 -13.27 0.13 -4.34
CA PHE A 87 -11.82 0.01 -4.33
C PHE A 87 -11.16 1.38 -4.21
N ARG A 88 -10.22 1.51 -3.27
CA ARG A 88 -9.51 2.78 -3.01
C ARG A 88 -8.15 2.85 -3.69
N GLU A 89 -7.89 1.98 -4.66
CA GLU A 89 -6.62 1.89 -5.37
C GLU A 89 -6.53 2.72 -6.64
N ASP A 90 -7.68 3.17 -7.17
CA ASP A 90 -7.72 3.93 -8.41
C ASP A 90 -6.91 5.23 -8.35
N LEU A 91 -6.33 5.57 -9.50
CA LEU A 91 -5.70 6.86 -9.73
C LEU A 91 -6.77 7.85 -10.18
N PHE A 92 -6.59 9.14 -9.89
CA PHE A 92 -7.56 10.20 -10.25
C PHE A 92 -8.03 10.18 -11.73
N PHE A 93 -7.19 9.66 -12.65
CA PHE A 93 -7.47 9.62 -14.09
C PHE A 93 -7.49 8.20 -14.68
N TYR A 94 -7.30 7.15 -13.86
CA TYR A 94 -7.18 5.78 -14.35
C TYR A 94 -7.63 4.77 -13.31
N ASN A 95 -8.53 3.87 -13.69
CA ASN A 95 -8.94 2.77 -12.83
C ASN A 95 -7.85 1.69 -12.87
N LEU A 96 -7.20 1.46 -11.73
CA LEU A 96 -6.20 0.40 -11.62
C LEU A 96 -6.87 -0.96 -11.41
N VAL A 97 -8.08 -0.98 -10.84
CA VAL A 97 -8.83 -2.20 -10.61
C VAL A 97 -9.94 -2.35 -11.64
N THR A 98 -9.91 -3.44 -12.39
CA THR A 98 -10.95 -3.83 -13.36
C THR A 98 -11.82 -4.96 -12.84
N CYS A 99 -12.93 -5.26 -13.51
CA CYS A 99 -13.77 -6.41 -13.13
C CYS A 99 -13.03 -7.74 -13.30
N ASP A 100 -12.21 -7.85 -14.33
CA ASP A 100 -11.41 -9.05 -14.60
C ASP A 100 -10.42 -9.29 -13.45
N ASP A 101 -9.82 -8.23 -12.89
CA ASP A 101 -8.91 -8.35 -11.75
C ASP A 101 -9.62 -8.86 -10.49
N ILE A 102 -10.85 -8.38 -10.24
CA ILE A 102 -11.70 -8.80 -9.11
C ILE A 102 -12.12 -10.27 -9.28
N GLN A 103 -12.59 -10.66 -10.47
CA GLN A 103 -12.95 -12.04 -10.76
C GLN A 103 -11.75 -12.98 -10.68
N GLN A 104 -10.59 -12.56 -11.18
CA GLN A 104 -9.34 -13.31 -11.02
C GLN A 104 -8.93 -13.45 -9.56
N ALA A 105 -9.14 -12.43 -8.72
CA ALA A 105 -8.89 -12.54 -7.28
C ALA A 105 -9.83 -13.56 -6.62
N MET A 106 -11.11 -13.59 -6.98
CA MET A 106 -12.05 -14.63 -6.52
C MET A 106 -11.61 -16.03 -6.99
N SER A 107 -11.19 -16.18 -8.24
CA SER A 107 -10.66 -17.43 -8.78
C SER A 107 -9.40 -17.90 -8.02
N ARG A 108 -8.48 -16.98 -7.70
CA ARG A 108 -7.32 -17.30 -6.86
C ARG A 108 -7.71 -17.71 -5.45
N ALA A 109 -8.75 -17.10 -4.88
CA ALA A 109 -9.27 -17.49 -3.58
C ALA A 109 -9.82 -18.93 -3.58
N PHE A 110 -10.53 -19.34 -4.64
CA PHE A 110 -10.91 -20.74 -4.85
C PHE A 110 -9.70 -21.66 -5.01
N HIS A 111 -8.66 -21.19 -5.69
CA HIS A 111 -7.40 -21.91 -5.81
C HIS A 111 -6.64 -22.07 -4.48
N ALA A 112 -6.76 -21.14 -3.53
CA ALA A 112 -6.14 -21.27 -2.22
C ALA A 112 -6.60 -22.55 -1.49
N TRP A 113 -7.88 -22.91 -1.63
CA TRP A 113 -8.43 -24.14 -1.06
C TRP A 113 -8.15 -25.39 -1.91
N SER A 114 -8.41 -25.33 -3.22
CA SER A 114 -8.24 -26.50 -4.10
C SER A 114 -6.78 -26.95 -4.27
N ASN A 115 -5.81 -26.04 -4.17
CA ASN A 115 -4.39 -26.40 -4.16
C ASN A 115 -3.95 -27.18 -2.92
N ASN A 116 -4.75 -27.14 -1.84
CA ASN A 116 -4.44 -27.75 -0.55
C ASN A 116 -5.26 -29.01 -0.26
N ASN A 117 -6.23 -29.35 -1.13
CA ASN A 117 -7.02 -30.58 -1.03
C ASN A 117 -7.49 -31.05 -2.42
N ARG A 118 -7.03 -32.23 -2.88
CA ARG A 118 -7.33 -32.73 -4.23
C ARG A 118 -8.81 -33.02 -4.50
N HIS A 119 -9.60 -33.24 -3.46
CA HIS A 119 -11.03 -33.54 -3.57
C HIS A 119 -11.87 -32.27 -3.71
N ILE A 120 -11.28 -31.11 -3.44
CA ILE A 120 -11.91 -29.82 -3.57
C ILE A 120 -11.39 -29.19 -4.85
N SER A 121 -12.29 -28.94 -5.79
CA SER A 121 -12.00 -28.19 -7.00
C SER A 121 -13.18 -27.27 -7.28
N PHE A 122 -12.93 -26.19 -8.01
CA PHE A 122 -13.95 -25.20 -8.33
C PHE A 122 -14.02 -25.00 -9.83
N LEU A 123 -15.23 -24.86 -10.36
CA LEU A 123 -15.47 -24.65 -11.78
C LEU A 123 -16.38 -23.43 -11.97
N ASP A 124 -15.89 -22.45 -12.73
CA ASP A 124 -16.72 -21.31 -13.14
C ASP A 124 -17.74 -21.78 -14.18
N VAL A 125 -19.02 -21.56 -13.91
CA VAL A 125 -20.14 -21.86 -14.80
C VAL A 125 -20.94 -20.60 -15.16
N THR A 126 -20.36 -19.41 -14.96
CA THR A 126 -21.03 -18.12 -15.22
C THR A 126 -21.51 -18.02 -16.66
N ASP A 127 -20.65 -18.35 -17.63
CA ASP A 127 -20.98 -18.28 -19.05
C ASP A 127 -21.97 -19.38 -19.46
N GLU A 128 -21.88 -20.57 -18.86
CA GLU A 128 -22.83 -21.67 -19.05
C GLU A 128 -24.22 -21.30 -18.54
N CYS A 129 -24.31 -20.70 -17.36
CA CYS A 129 -25.56 -20.18 -16.82
C CYS A 129 -26.17 -19.16 -17.79
N LEU A 130 -25.37 -18.19 -18.26
CA LEU A 130 -25.82 -17.17 -19.22
C LEU A 130 -26.29 -17.80 -20.54
N ARG A 131 -25.54 -18.76 -21.09
CA ARG A 131 -25.82 -19.36 -22.40
C ARG A 131 -27.03 -20.30 -22.35
N VAL A 132 -27.21 -21.07 -21.28
CA VAL A 132 -28.27 -22.08 -21.16
C VAL A 132 -29.57 -21.48 -20.63
N TYR A 133 -29.48 -20.57 -19.65
CA TYR A 133 -30.65 -20.01 -18.97
C TYR A 133 -30.96 -18.56 -19.38
N GLY A 134 -30.08 -17.91 -20.15
CA GLY A 134 -30.27 -16.55 -20.67
C GLY A 134 -29.89 -15.44 -19.69
N GLU A 135 -29.66 -15.77 -18.42
CA GLU A 135 -29.25 -14.86 -17.36
C GLU A 135 -28.42 -15.61 -16.30
N VAL A 136 -27.62 -14.87 -15.55
CA VAL A 136 -26.86 -15.40 -14.41
C VAL A 136 -27.55 -14.94 -13.12
N THR A 137 -28.28 -15.84 -12.48
CA THR A 137 -29.02 -15.58 -11.24
C THR A 137 -28.72 -16.65 -10.20
N GLU A 138 -29.04 -16.38 -8.93
CA GLU A 138 -28.93 -17.34 -7.82
C GLU A 138 -29.70 -18.65 -8.11
N ALA A 139 -30.74 -18.58 -8.95
CA ALA A 139 -31.56 -19.72 -9.33
C ALA A 139 -30.93 -20.61 -10.41
N CYS A 140 -29.75 -20.28 -10.95
CA CYS A 140 -29.08 -21.11 -11.95
C CYS A 140 -28.76 -22.50 -11.35
N PRO A 141 -29.35 -23.59 -11.87
CA PRO A 141 -29.19 -24.93 -11.28
C PRO A 141 -27.81 -25.54 -11.55
N LEU A 142 -27.01 -24.92 -12.42
CA LEU A 142 -25.62 -25.30 -12.65
C LEU A 142 -24.69 -24.73 -11.59
N ALA A 143 -25.10 -23.73 -10.82
CA ALA A 143 -24.26 -23.05 -9.84
C ALA A 143 -24.57 -23.54 -8.43
N GLU A 144 -23.61 -24.21 -7.81
CA GLU A 144 -23.68 -24.59 -6.40
C GLU A 144 -23.23 -23.47 -5.48
N ILE A 145 -22.34 -22.60 -5.96
CA ILE A 145 -21.89 -21.40 -5.27
C ILE A 145 -22.29 -20.17 -6.09
N PHE A 146 -23.03 -19.24 -5.50
CA PHE A 146 -23.39 -17.98 -6.14
C PHE A 146 -22.64 -16.82 -5.49
N VAL A 147 -21.80 -16.13 -6.27
CA VAL A 147 -20.97 -15.02 -5.79
C VAL A 147 -21.63 -13.69 -6.13
N THR A 148 -22.06 -12.94 -5.12
CA THR A 148 -22.90 -11.75 -5.28
C THR A 148 -22.60 -10.69 -4.21
N TYR A 149 -23.44 -9.67 -4.11
CA TYR A 149 -23.34 -8.60 -3.13
C TYR A 149 -24.33 -8.81 -1.98
N VAL A 150 -24.10 -8.13 -0.87
CA VAL A 150 -25.04 -8.14 0.26
C VAL A 150 -26.20 -7.18 -0.01
N GLU A 151 -27.42 -7.71 -0.03
CA GLU A 151 -28.63 -6.89 -0.02
C GLU A 151 -28.92 -6.36 1.39
N LEU A 152 -29.48 -5.16 1.49
CA LEU A 152 -29.78 -4.54 2.80
C LEU A 152 -30.71 -5.41 3.67
N GLN A 153 -31.63 -6.14 3.04
CA GLN A 153 -32.56 -7.02 3.75
C GLN A 153 -31.87 -8.30 4.25
N ASP A 154 -30.94 -8.84 3.45
CA ASP A 154 -30.10 -9.97 3.83
C ASP A 154 -29.19 -9.59 5.00
N ALA A 155 -28.64 -8.37 5.01
CA ALA A 155 -27.80 -7.87 6.09
C ALA A 155 -28.49 -7.93 7.47
N LEU A 156 -29.76 -7.53 7.55
CA LEU A 156 -30.53 -7.57 8.80
C LEU A 156 -30.80 -9.00 9.28
N THR A 157 -30.97 -9.93 8.34
CA THR A 157 -31.23 -11.34 8.65
C THR A 157 -29.94 -12.08 9.00
N ALA A 158 -28.85 -11.76 8.31
CA ALA A 158 -27.51 -12.31 8.52
C ALA A 158 -26.97 -11.99 9.91
N LEU A 159 -27.22 -10.77 10.41
CA LEU A 159 -26.86 -10.36 11.78
C LEU A 159 -27.36 -11.32 12.86
N SER A 160 -28.45 -12.04 12.58
CA SER A 160 -29.09 -12.98 13.51
C SER A 160 -28.68 -14.45 13.31
N LYS A 161 -27.97 -14.80 12.22
CA LYS A 161 -27.75 -16.20 11.80
C LYS A 161 -26.28 -16.67 11.71
N ALA A 162 -25.32 -15.80 12.03
CA ALA A 162 -23.88 -16.07 12.16
C ALA A 162 -23.12 -16.54 10.87
N SER A 163 -21.79 -16.38 10.93
CA SER A 163 -20.72 -16.50 9.90
C SER A 163 -20.38 -15.28 9.04
N GLY A 164 -21.04 -14.13 9.21
CA GLY A 164 -20.66 -12.91 8.49
C GLY A 164 -19.89 -11.95 9.37
N ASP A 165 -18.75 -11.46 8.88
CA ASP A 165 -18.07 -10.33 9.49
C ASP A 165 -18.83 -9.05 9.19
N VAL A 166 -19.05 -8.25 10.23
CA VAL A 166 -19.72 -6.96 10.15
C VAL A 166 -18.73 -5.79 10.30
N THR A 167 -19.20 -4.57 10.14
CA THR A 167 -18.47 -3.36 10.54
C THR A 167 -18.81 -3.04 12.00
N GLU A 168 -18.13 -2.05 12.59
CA GLU A 168 -18.53 -1.47 13.89
C GLU A 168 -20.00 -1.01 13.91
N THR A 169 -20.55 -0.67 12.75
CA THR A 169 -21.96 -0.27 12.57
C THR A 169 -22.91 -1.45 12.31
N GLY A 170 -22.41 -2.69 12.36
CA GLY A 170 -23.19 -3.90 12.10
C GLY A 170 -23.49 -4.15 10.62
N GLN A 171 -22.79 -3.50 9.69
CA GLN A 171 -22.97 -3.78 8.25
C GLN A 171 -22.10 -4.97 7.83
N PRO A 172 -22.63 -6.01 7.19
CA PRO A 172 -21.82 -7.13 6.73
C PRO A 172 -20.78 -6.69 5.69
N VAL A 173 -19.54 -7.06 5.95
CA VAL A 173 -18.37 -6.87 5.09
C VAL A 173 -18.34 -7.95 4.02
N ALA A 174 -18.43 -9.19 4.45
CA ALA A 174 -18.60 -10.36 3.61
C ALA A 174 -19.40 -11.42 4.39
N LEU A 175 -20.04 -12.35 3.67
CA LEU A 175 -20.90 -13.36 4.26
C LEU A 175 -21.09 -14.56 3.34
N ALA A 176 -20.98 -15.77 3.88
CA ALA A 176 -21.35 -17.01 3.22
C ALA A 176 -22.63 -17.58 3.83
N THR A 177 -23.75 -17.50 3.09
CA THR A 177 -24.99 -18.14 3.51
C THR A 177 -25.14 -19.50 2.84
N SER A 178 -25.33 -20.54 3.65
CA SER A 178 -25.49 -21.92 3.16
C SER A 178 -26.96 -22.35 3.16
N LYS A 179 -27.37 -23.02 2.08
CA LYS A 179 -28.59 -23.80 2.01
C LYS A 179 -28.23 -25.27 2.14
N ALA A 180 -28.69 -25.86 3.23
CA ALA A 180 -28.46 -27.25 3.53
C ALA A 180 -29.72 -28.10 3.33
N ALA A 181 -29.53 -29.38 3.01
CA ALA A 181 -30.58 -30.37 2.90
C ALA A 181 -30.25 -31.59 3.78
N TYR A 182 -31.28 -32.36 4.13
CA TYR A 182 -31.07 -33.64 4.78
C TYR A 182 -30.75 -34.72 3.75
N ALA A 183 -29.57 -35.31 3.86
CA ALA A 183 -29.13 -36.43 3.06
C ALA A 183 -29.51 -37.75 3.74
N SER A 184 -30.04 -38.69 2.95
CA SER A 184 -30.31 -40.07 3.38
C SER A 184 -29.06 -40.96 3.29
N SER A 185 -28.06 -40.54 2.51
CA SER A 185 -26.76 -41.17 2.40
C SER A 185 -25.71 -40.08 2.25
N PHE A 186 -24.74 -40.01 3.17
CA PHE A 186 -23.63 -39.09 3.09
C PHE A 186 -22.33 -39.87 2.92
N ARG A 187 -21.56 -39.54 1.88
CA ARG A 187 -20.25 -40.14 1.62
C ARG A 187 -19.18 -39.08 1.79
N MET A 188 -18.21 -39.37 2.64
CA MET A 188 -17.02 -38.56 2.84
C MET A 188 -16.01 -38.77 1.69
N THR A 189 -15.02 -37.87 1.57
CA THR A 189 -13.95 -37.94 0.55
C THR A 189 -13.08 -39.18 0.64
N ASN A 190 -12.90 -39.74 1.84
CA ASN A 190 -12.25 -41.03 2.08
C ASN A 190 -13.07 -42.26 1.62
N GLY A 191 -14.24 -42.04 1.00
CA GLY A 191 -15.14 -43.08 0.53
C GLY A 191 -15.99 -43.74 1.63
N VAL A 192 -15.82 -43.35 2.90
CA VAL A 192 -16.64 -43.85 4.00
C VAL A 192 -18.07 -43.38 3.81
N LEU A 193 -18.97 -44.35 3.72
CA LEU A 193 -20.40 -44.10 3.76
C LEU A 193 -20.82 -43.98 5.22
N LEU A 194 -21.31 -42.82 5.61
CA LEU A 194 -21.92 -42.68 6.92
C LEU A 194 -23.27 -43.41 6.91
N PRO A 195 -23.65 -44.10 8.00
CA PRO A 195 -24.81 -44.98 8.00
C PRO A 195 -26.04 -44.14 7.72
N GLY A 196 -26.62 -44.35 6.55
CA GLY A 196 -27.98 -43.93 6.30
C GLY A 196 -28.93 -44.69 7.23
N PRO A 197 -30.16 -44.19 7.41
CA PRO A 197 -31.13 -44.84 8.27
C PRO A 197 -31.34 -46.32 7.88
N ARG A 198 -31.19 -47.23 8.85
CA ARG A 198 -31.73 -48.59 8.72
C ARG A 198 -33.24 -48.51 8.91
N SER A 199 -34.00 -48.97 7.92
CA SER A 199 -35.46 -48.83 7.80
C SER A 199 -36.29 -49.64 8.81
N THR A 200 -35.84 -49.80 10.06
CA THR A 200 -36.52 -50.64 11.05
C THR A 200 -37.26 -49.86 12.14
N GLY A 201 -37.20 -48.52 12.17
CA GLY A 201 -37.94 -47.69 13.13
C GLY A 201 -37.86 -46.21 12.81
N SER A 202 -38.87 -45.45 13.22
CA SER A 202 -39.23 -44.09 12.80
C SER A 202 -38.23 -42.94 13.04
N ASN A 203 -37.00 -43.19 13.47
CA ASN A 203 -36.01 -42.15 13.75
C ASN A 203 -34.84 -42.28 12.76
N LEU A 204 -34.97 -41.59 11.62
CA LEU A 204 -33.94 -41.57 10.59
C LEU A 204 -32.79 -40.68 11.06
N GLN A 205 -31.59 -41.25 11.24
CA GLN A 205 -30.38 -40.44 11.37
C GLN A 205 -30.12 -39.77 10.00
N GLN A 206 -30.30 -38.46 9.94
CA GLN A 206 -30.12 -37.67 8.72
C GLN A 206 -28.85 -36.83 8.85
N PHE A 207 -28.03 -36.81 7.81
CA PHE A 207 -26.89 -35.90 7.71
C PHE A 207 -27.35 -34.61 7.05
N ILE A 208 -26.75 -33.49 7.46
CA ILE A 208 -27.02 -32.20 6.84
C ILE A 208 -25.93 -31.98 5.78
N GLU A 209 -26.29 -32.01 4.50
CA GLU A 209 -25.37 -31.72 3.39
C GLU A 209 -25.54 -30.30 2.88
N LEU A 210 -24.47 -29.72 2.34
CA LEU A 210 -24.55 -28.49 1.57
C LEU A 210 -25.02 -28.79 0.16
N THR A 211 -25.96 -27.97 -0.31
CA THR A 211 -26.50 -28.06 -1.68
C THR A 211 -26.33 -26.77 -2.45
N HIS A 212 -26.26 -25.64 -1.75
CA HIS A 212 -26.03 -24.34 -2.36
C HIS A 212 -25.42 -23.39 -1.33
N VAL A 213 -24.51 -22.52 -1.77
CA VAL A 213 -23.92 -21.47 -0.94
C VAL A 213 -23.95 -20.15 -1.70
N LYS A 214 -24.31 -19.07 -1.01
CA LYS A 214 -24.25 -17.72 -1.54
C LYS A 214 -23.16 -16.95 -0.80
N ILE A 215 -22.11 -16.56 -1.53
CA ILE A 215 -21.02 -15.73 -1.02
C ILE A 215 -21.34 -14.28 -1.39
N GLN A 216 -21.44 -13.42 -0.40
CA GLN A 216 -21.91 -12.05 -0.54
C GLN A 216 -20.85 -11.06 -0.07
N PHE A 217 -20.58 -10.03 -0.87
CA PHE A 217 -19.65 -8.95 -0.50
C PHE A 217 -20.37 -7.62 -0.27
N GLY A 218 -19.92 -6.89 0.74
CA GLY A 218 -20.43 -5.56 1.07
C GLY A 218 -20.14 -4.55 -0.05
N VAL A 219 -21.17 -3.81 -0.45
CA VAL A 219 -21.08 -2.75 -1.50
C VAL A 219 -21.58 -1.39 -1.01
N THR A 220 -21.94 -1.28 0.27
CA THR A 220 -22.50 -0.07 0.89
C THR A 220 -21.42 0.79 1.53
N ALA A 221 -21.49 2.11 1.36
CA ALA A 221 -20.64 3.03 2.13
C ALA A 221 -20.93 2.90 3.64
N PRO A 222 -19.92 3.01 4.52
CA PRO A 222 -18.55 3.48 4.27
C PRO A 222 -17.54 2.40 3.84
N LEU A 223 -18.00 1.18 3.57
CA LEU A 223 -17.14 0.05 3.26
C LEU A 223 -16.24 0.31 2.04
N CYS A 224 -15.00 -0.15 2.12
CA CYS A 224 -14.02 -0.05 1.05
C CYS A 224 -13.13 -1.29 0.98
N TRP A 225 -12.60 -1.52 -0.22
CA TRP A 225 -11.77 -2.68 -0.56
C TRP A 225 -10.40 -2.24 -1.12
N TYR A 226 -9.45 -3.16 -1.05
CA TYR A 226 -8.20 -3.13 -1.81
C TYR A 226 -7.88 -4.54 -2.31
N LEU A 227 -7.02 -4.64 -3.33
CA LEU A 227 -6.68 -5.87 -4.03
C LEU A 227 -5.20 -6.27 -3.86
N ASP A 228 -4.29 -5.32 -3.61
CA ASP A 228 -2.86 -5.60 -3.47
C ASP A 228 -2.46 -6.04 -2.04
N SER A 229 -2.84 -7.27 -1.68
CA SER A 229 -2.47 -7.92 -0.41
C SER A 229 -0.96 -7.94 -0.19
N SER A 230 -0.18 -8.15 -1.25
CA SER A 230 1.28 -8.20 -1.24
C SER A 230 1.87 -6.92 -0.68
N PHE A 231 1.47 -5.78 -1.24
CA PHE A 231 1.93 -4.48 -0.83
C PHE A 231 1.42 -4.10 0.56
N CYS A 232 0.13 -4.36 0.84
CA CYS A 232 -0.47 -3.97 2.11
C CYS A 232 -0.02 -4.85 3.29
N SER A 233 0.47 -6.07 3.05
CA SER A 233 0.96 -7.01 4.08
C SER A 233 2.04 -6.40 4.99
N GLY A 234 2.90 -5.52 4.45
CA GLY A 234 3.92 -4.81 5.24
C GLY A 234 3.31 -3.86 6.27
N PHE A 235 2.20 -3.20 5.94
CA PHE A 235 1.47 -2.35 6.89
C PHE A 235 0.73 -3.18 7.94
N HIS A 236 0.15 -4.31 7.55
CA HIS A 236 -0.51 -5.24 8.48
C HIS A 236 0.48 -5.90 9.44
N THR A 237 1.70 -6.20 8.97
CA THR A 237 2.78 -6.68 9.83
C THR A 237 3.12 -5.68 10.93
N MET A 238 3.06 -4.36 10.65
CA MET A 238 3.23 -3.35 11.72
C MET A 238 2.08 -3.36 12.73
N LYS A 239 0.85 -3.65 12.29
CA LYS A 239 -0.28 -3.89 13.20
C LYS A 239 -0.06 -5.13 14.05
N ARG A 240 0.77 -6.09 13.63
CA ARG A 240 1.07 -7.25 14.48
C ARG A 240 1.97 -6.88 15.67
N TYR A 241 2.85 -5.89 15.50
CA TYR A 241 3.76 -5.46 16.58
C TYR A 241 3.21 -4.35 17.49
N SER A 242 2.13 -3.67 17.11
CA SER A 242 1.54 -2.59 17.90
C SER A 242 0.05 -2.44 17.60
N SER A 243 -0.71 -1.76 18.47
CA SER A 243 -2.14 -1.54 18.21
C SER A 243 -2.35 -0.76 16.89
N PRO A 244 -3.43 -1.03 16.13
CA PRO A 244 -3.71 -0.31 14.89
C PRO A 244 -3.74 1.21 15.09
N SER A 245 -4.32 1.65 16.21
CA SER A 245 -4.35 3.04 16.66
C SER A 245 -2.95 3.65 16.85
N ASN A 246 -2.00 2.91 17.44
CA ASN A 246 -0.62 3.36 17.61
C ASN A 246 0.14 3.46 16.29
N VAL A 247 0.01 2.46 15.40
CA VAL A 247 0.66 2.48 14.08
C VAL A 247 0.14 3.66 13.24
N ARG A 248 -1.18 3.88 13.26
CA ARG A 248 -1.83 5.01 12.57
C ARG A 248 -1.32 6.34 13.12
N MET A 249 -1.25 6.50 14.45
CA MET A 249 -0.73 7.71 15.08
C MET A 249 0.74 7.95 14.76
N ALA A 250 1.58 6.92 14.82
CA ALA A 250 3.00 7.01 14.49
C ALA A 250 3.23 7.43 13.04
N THR A 251 2.51 6.82 12.10
CA THR A 251 2.59 7.15 10.67
C THR A 251 2.17 8.60 10.42
N ARG A 252 1.04 9.02 11.00
CA ARG A 252 0.57 10.42 10.92
C ARG A 252 1.61 11.39 11.51
N LEU A 253 2.18 11.08 12.67
CA LEU A 253 3.20 11.92 13.30
C LEU A 253 4.43 12.09 12.38
N ILE A 254 4.94 11.00 11.80
CA ILE A 254 6.08 11.04 10.87
C ILE A 254 5.76 11.93 9.67
N VAL A 255 4.59 11.73 9.05
CA VAL A 255 4.13 12.52 7.91
C VAL A 255 4.00 14.01 8.26
N PHE A 256 3.36 14.33 9.39
CA PHE A 256 3.17 15.72 9.84
C PHE A 256 4.48 16.39 10.24
N VAL A 257 5.45 15.67 10.80
CA VAL A 257 6.78 16.22 11.13
C VAL A 257 7.53 16.57 9.86
N ILE A 258 7.57 15.69 8.86
CA ILE A 258 8.23 15.95 7.57
C ILE A 258 7.60 17.16 6.88
N PHE A 259 6.26 17.18 6.80
CA PHE A 259 5.50 18.29 6.24
C PHE A 259 5.77 19.61 7.00
N SER A 260 5.71 19.60 8.32
CA SER A 260 5.89 20.79 9.16
C SER A 260 7.30 21.36 9.06
N LEU A 261 8.33 20.51 9.05
CA LEU A 261 9.71 20.94 8.86
C LEU A 261 9.93 21.58 7.49
N ALA A 262 9.36 21.00 6.43
CA ALA A 262 9.39 21.58 5.09
C ALA A 262 8.67 22.94 5.03
N ALA A 263 7.50 23.03 5.66
CA ALA A 263 6.68 24.25 5.72
C ALA A 263 7.38 25.36 6.51
N ILE A 264 7.89 25.06 7.70
CA ILE A 264 8.62 26.01 8.55
C ILE A 264 9.88 26.50 7.84
N SER A 265 10.64 25.59 7.22
CA SER A 265 11.82 25.96 6.43
C SER A 265 11.44 26.90 5.26
N LEU A 266 10.28 26.68 4.64
CA LEU A 266 9.82 27.48 3.49
C LEU A 266 9.35 28.86 3.97
N LEU A 267 8.60 28.90 5.07
CA LEU A 267 8.19 30.13 5.74
C LEU A 267 9.38 30.94 6.24
N PHE A 268 10.44 30.30 6.75
CA PHE A 268 11.66 30.98 7.17
C PHE A 268 12.34 31.66 5.98
N ARG A 269 12.43 30.96 4.84
CA ARG A 269 12.90 31.54 3.57
C ARG A 269 12.01 32.70 3.13
N PHE A 270 10.69 32.57 3.22
CA PHE A 270 9.76 33.66 2.90
C PHE A 270 9.85 34.85 3.86
N ARG A 271 10.12 34.62 5.15
CA ARG A 271 10.26 35.68 6.17
C ARG A 271 11.49 36.56 5.91
N VAL A 272 12.55 36.01 5.35
CA VAL A 272 13.72 36.78 4.89
C VAL A 272 13.30 37.86 3.88
N PHE A 273 12.29 37.59 3.05
CA PHE A 273 11.75 38.56 2.09
C PHE A 273 10.93 39.69 2.73
N GLY A 274 10.20 39.42 3.81
CA GLY A 274 9.34 40.41 4.48
C GLY A 274 10.12 41.51 5.23
N SER A 275 11.40 41.27 5.53
CA SER A 275 12.19 42.19 6.36
C SER A 275 12.85 43.31 5.54
N CYS A 276 12.13 44.42 5.24
CA CYS A 276 12.76 45.72 4.86
C CYS A 276 13.84 46.15 5.89
N HIS A 277 13.90 45.50 7.07
CA HIS A 277 14.89 45.75 8.11
C HIS A 277 16.35 45.54 7.65
N ARG A 278 16.65 44.55 6.79
CA ARG A 278 18.02 44.37 6.24
C ARG A 278 18.43 45.55 5.37
N MET A 279 17.49 46.15 4.62
CA MET A 279 17.75 47.35 3.83
C MET A 279 18.06 48.57 4.71
N ASN A 280 17.36 48.75 5.83
CA ASN A 280 17.65 49.84 6.77
C ASN A 280 19.08 49.75 7.34
N LYS A 281 19.62 48.53 7.53
CA LYS A 281 21.01 48.36 7.99
C LYS A 281 22.04 48.80 6.95
N ARG A 282 21.76 48.64 5.65
CA ARG A 282 22.60 49.19 4.57
C ARG A 282 22.46 50.71 4.40
N LYS A 283 21.27 51.29 4.65
CA LYS A 283 21.05 52.76 4.61
C LYS A 283 22.01 53.54 5.52
N HIS A 284 22.31 53.00 6.71
CA HIS A 284 23.25 53.65 7.63
C HIS A 284 24.69 53.73 7.09
N LYS A 285 25.09 52.83 6.19
CA LYS A 285 26.44 52.85 5.60
C LYS A 285 26.57 53.78 4.39
N THR A 286 25.49 54.05 3.66
CA THR A 286 25.55 54.82 2.40
C THR A 286 25.07 56.27 2.51
N GLY A 287 24.56 56.71 3.67
CA GLY A 287 24.22 58.12 3.92
C GLY A 287 23.02 58.65 3.13
N GLN A 288 22.33 57.82 2.35
CA GLN A 288 21.16 58.23 1.58
C GLN A 288 19.92 58.36 2.48
N LYS A 289 19.59 59.60 2.83
CA LYS A 289 18.32 59.98 3.47
C LYS A 289 17.23 59.99 2.40
N ASN A 290 16.14 59.23 2.61
CA ASN A 290 14.89 59.22 1.82
C ASN A 290 14.79 58.28 0.59
N VAL A 291 15.19 57.02 0.71
CA VAL A 291 14.73 55.98 -0.25
C VAL A 291 13.50 55.26 0.32
N SER A 292 12.33 55.50 -0.30
CA SER A 292 11.08 54.78 0.01
C SER A 292 11.21 53.30 -0.37
N CYS A 293 10.75 52.38 0.50
CA CYS A 293 10.74 50.92 0.25
C CYS A 293 9.60 50.63 -0.76
N SER A 294 9.76 51.04 -2.02
CA SER A 294 8.78 50.77 -3.08
C SER A 294 8.60 49.25 -3.29
N CYS A 295 7.37 48.79 -3.50
CA CYS A 295 7.05 47.37 -3.73
C CYS A 295 7.90 46.76 -4.84
N ARG A 296 8.19 47.51 -5.91
CA ARG A 296 9.04 47.04 -7.02
C ARG A 296 10.45 46.65 -6.56
N LYS A 297 11.04 47.42 -5.63
CA LYS A 297 12.36 47.09 -5.05
C LYS A 297 12.28 45.85 -4.16
N ARG A 298 11.16 45.63 -3.45
CA ARG A 298 10.97 44.42 -2.64
C ARG A 298 10.94 43.17 -3.52
N PHE A 299 10.15 43.19 -4.60
CA PHE A 299 10.10 42.08 -5.56
C PHE A 299 11.46 41.80 -6.18
N TYR A 300 12.22 42.85 -6.54
CA TYR A 300 13.59 42.66 -7.07
C TYR A 300 14.50 41.89 -6.11
N TYR A 301 14.52 42.25 -4.82
CA TYR A 301 15.33 41.51 -3.83
C TYR A 301 14.82 40.08 -3.60
N ILE A 302 13.50 39.86 -3.73
CA ILE A 302 12.92 38.51 -3.67
C ILE A 302 13.47 37.68 -4.82
N TYR A 303 13.47 38.21 -6.04
CA TYR A 303 14.01 37.54 -7.21
C TYR A 303 15.50 37.25 -7.10
N GLU A 304 16.30 38.24 -6.67
CA GLU A 304 17.75 38.09 -6.52
C GLU A 304 18.10 36.99 -5.51
N GLU A 305 17.44 36.97 -4.35
CA GLU A 305 17.66 35.93 -3.34
C GLU A 305 17.10 34.57 -3.79
N ALA A 306 15.93 34.52 -4.44
CA ALA A 306 15.39 33.28 -5.00
C ALA A 306 16.34 32.67 -6.06
N ALA A 307 17.05 33.50 -6.83
CA ALA A 307 18.07 33.05 -7.79
C ALA A 307 19.24 32.31 -7.14
N THR A 308 19.49 32.54 -5.84
CA THR A 308 20.58 31.89 -5.09
C THR A 308 20.17 30.53 -4.53
N TRP A 309 18.89 30.19 -4.57
CA TRP A 309 18.41 28.94 -4.00
C TRP A 309 18.79 27.76 -4.89
N SER A 310 19.28 26.69 -4.27
CA SER A 310 19.52 25.43 -4.96
C SER A 310 18.20 24.87 -5.48
N VAL A 311 18.14 24.61 -6.80
CA VAL A 311 17.00 23.97 -7.49
C VAL A 311 16.61 22.69 -6.77
N ILE A 312 17.58 21.81 -6.51
CA ILE A 312 17.36 20.50 -5.89
C ILE A 312 16.76 20.67 -4.47
N ALA A 313 17.33 21.58 -3.67
CA ALA A 313 16.86 21.80 -2.30
C ALA A 313 15.43 22.37 -2.27
N LEU A 314 15.09 23.29 -3.18
CA LEU A 314 13.74 23.83 -3.28
C LEU A 314 12.74 22.77 -3.78
N THR A 315 13.12 21.97 -4.78
CA THR A 315 12.29 20.86 -5.28
C THR A 315 12.00 19.85 -4.19
N LEU A 316 13.02 19.35 -3.49
CA LEU A 316 12.82 18.40 -2.37
C LEU A 316 11.92 19.00 -1.28
N GLN A 317 12.10 20.28 -0.98
CA GLN A 317 11.27 20.97 0.01
C GLN A 317 9.80 21.07 -0.38
N ILE A 318 9.50 21.41 -1.64
CA ILE A 318 8.12 21.43 -2.14
C ILE A 318 7.54 20.01 -2.18
N ILE A 319 8.35 19.01 -2.53
CA ILE A 319 7.93 17.61 -2.54
C ILE A 319 7.59 17.11 -1.13
N CYS A 320 8.37 17.48 -0.11
CA CYS A 320 8.04 17.18 1.29
C CYS A 320 6.75 17.87 1.78
N LEU A 321 6.19 18.83 1.04
CA LEU A 321 4.87 19.42 1.35
C LEU A 321 3.72 18.65 0.69
N ILE A 322 3.96 18.04 -0.48
CA ILE A 322 2.91 17.42 -1.29
C ILE A 322 2.85 15.90 -1.06
N VAL A 323 4.00 15.24 -1.11
CA VAL A 323 4.10 13.78 -1.10
C VAL A 323 3.69 13.15 0.23
N PRO A 324 4.13 13.64 1.41
CA PRO A 324 3.78 12.96 2.66
C PRO A 324 2.26 12.89 2.92
N PRO A 325 1.47 13.97 2.75
CA PRO A 325 0.01 13.86 2.80
C PRO A 325 -0.57 12.92 1.74
N ALA A 326 -0.07 12.96 0.49
CA ALA A 326 -0.52 12.06 -0.56
C ALA A 326 -0.27 10.58 -0.22
N VAL A 327 0.91 10.24 0.29
CA VAL A 327 1.24 8.87 0.73
C VAL A 327 0.36 8.44 1.90
N GLN A 328 0.09 9.34 2.86
CA GLN A 328 -0.81 9.04 3.97
C GLN A 328 -2.24 8.71 3.48
N PHE A 329 -2.87 9.62 2.74
CA PHE A 329 -4.28 9.52 2.40
C PHE A 329 -4.56 8.61 1.19
N LEU A 330 -3.60 8.50 0.25
CA LEU A 330 -3.79 7.81 -1.03
C LEU A 330 -2.96 6.52 -1.13
N ILE A 331 -2.28 6.07 -0.08
CA ILE A 331 -1.53 4.80 -0.10
C ILE A 331 -1.70 4.07 1.23
N PHE A 332 -1.31 4.72 2.33
CA PHE A 332 -1.36 4.12 3.66
C PHE A 332 -2.80 3.86 4.13
N GLU A 333 -3.66 4.88 4.16
CA GLU A 333 -5.04 4.73 4.66
C GLU A 333 -5.87 3.68 3.89
N PRO A 334 -5.82 3.59 2.55
CA PRO A 334 -6.44 2.49 1.82
C PRO A 334 -5.99 1.10 2.29
N CYS A 335 -4.69 0.85 2.45
CA CYS A 335 -4.20 -0.43 2.97
C CYS A 335 -4.58 -0.66 4.44
N PHE A 336 -4.74 0.41 5.22
CA PHE A 336 -4.92 0.33 6.66
C PHE A 336 -6.38 0.24 7.10
N ASP A 337 -7.28 0.88 6.36
CA ASP A 337 -8.68 1.08 6.73
C ASP A 337 -9.65 0.29 5.83
N CYS A 338 -9.22 -0.17 4.65
CA CYS A 338 -10.04 -1.00 3.77
C CYS A 338 -9.78 -2.49 3.98
N TYR A 339 -10.72 -3.29 3.52
CA TYR A 339 -10.66 -4.75 3.60
C TYR A 339 -9.93 -5.34 2.39
N ASP A 340 -9.22 -6.44 2.63
CA ASP A 340 -8.59 -7.23 1.56
C ASP A 340 -9.67 -8.04 0.84
N PHE A 341 -9.92 -7.75 -0.42
CA PHE A 341 -10.95 -8.49 -1.16
C PHE A 341 -10.58 -9.97 -1.38
N GLU A 342 -9.32 -10.26 -1.73
CA GLU A 342 -8.88 -11.64 -1.96
C GLU A 342 -8.84 -12.43 -0.66
N GLY A 343 -8.37 -11.80 0.43
CA GLY A 343 -8.37 -12.40 1.76
C GLY A 343 -9.79 -12.69 2.26
N ALA A 344 -10.72 -11.75 2.09
CA ALA A 344 -12.14 -11.96 2.40
C ALA A 344 -12.74 -13.11 1.57
N ALA A 345 -12.43 -13.16 0.27
CA ALA A 345 -12.90 -14.24 -0.58
C ALA A 345 -12.39 -15.61 -0.10
N VAL A 346 -11.10 -15.73 0.25
CA VAL A 346 -10.54 -16.98 0.80
C VAL A 346 -11.27 -17.37 2.08
N HIS A 347 -11.51 -16.41 2.97
CA HIS A 347 -12.23 -16.59 4.22
C HIS A 347 -13.67 -17.11 4.00
N GLU A 348 -14.46 -16.44 3.15
CA GLU A 348 -15.84 -16.85 2.87
C GLU A 348 -15.95 -18.22 2.18
N ILE A 349 -14.95 -18.59 1.37
CA ILE A 349 -14.89 -19.94 0.80
C ILE A 349 -14.64 -20.97 1.90
N GLY A 350 -13.87 -20.64 2.95
CA GLY A 350 -13.72 -21.52 4.11
C GLY A 350 -15.04 -21.78 4.83
N HIS A 351 -15.90 -20.75 4.98
CA HIS A 351 -17.28 -20.93 5.44
C HIS A 351 -18.10 -21.77 4.48
N ALA A 352 -17.99 -21.54 3.18
CA ALA A 352 -18.65 -22.37 2.17
C ALA A 352 -18.23 -23.84 2.25
N LEU A 353 -17.04 -24.14 2.79
CA LEU A 353 -16.53 -25.49 3.02
C LEU A 353 -16.88 -26.05 4.41
N GLY A 354 -17.50 -25.28 5.29
CA GLY A 354 -17.93 -25.74 6.62
C GLY A 354 -17.02 -25.34 7.79
N ILE A 355 -16.00 -24.49 7.56
CA ILE A 355 -15.07 -24.02 8.60
C ILE A 355 -15.64 -22.77 9.28
N GLY A 356 -15.56 -22.70 10.61
CA GLY A 356 -16.01 -21.54 11.39
C GLY A 356 -14.85 -20.71 11.91
N HIS A 357 -15.15 -19.64 12.65
CA HIS A 357 -14.13 -18.77 13.21
C HIS A 357 -13.54 -19.34 14.52
N PRO A 358 -12.23 -19.64 14.59
CA PRO A 358 -11.62 -20.16 15.81
C PRO A 358 -11.55 -19.09 16.92
N ASN A 359 -11.57 -17.80 16.59
CA ASN A 359 -11.49 -16.72 17.58
C ASN A 359 -12.83 -16.38 18.24
N THR A 360 -13.96 -16.65 17.58
CA THR A 360 -15.31 -16.31 18.04
C THR A 360 -16.22 -17.52 18.24
N VAL A 361 -15.64 -18.74 18.26
CA VAL A 361 -16.39 -20.02 18.41
C VAL A 361 -17.39 -20.04 19.58
N ARG A 362 -17.10 -19.33 20.68
CA ARG A 362 -17.96 -19.26 21.87
C ARG A 362 -19.01 -18.17 21.82
N GLU A 363 -18.92 -17.25 20.88
CA GLU A 363 -19.79 -16.09 20.69
C GLU A 363 -20.79 -16.32 19.57
N GLU A 364 -20.45 -17.18 18.61
CA GLU A 364 -21.29 -17.53 17.45
C GLU A 364 -22.43 -18.50 17.73
N VAL A 365 -22.39 -19.19 18.88
CA VAL A 365 -23.43 -20.17 19.21
C VAL A 365 -24.74 -19.43 19.38
N ASP A 366 -25.73 -19.82 18.58
CA ASP A 366 -27.07 -19.25 18.64
C ASP A 366 -27.60 -19.33 20.08
N THR A 367 -28.04 -18.20 20.62
CA THR A 367 -28.46 -18.12 22.03
C THR A 367 -29.61 -19.06 22.38
N ILE A 368 -30.51 -19.35 21.44
CA ILE A 368 -31.63 -20.28 21.63
C ILE A 368 -31.07 -21.71 21.71
N LEU A 369 -30.16 -22.06 20.81
CA LEU A 369 -29.51 -23.37 20.79
C LEU A 369 -28.60 -23.57 22.01
N PHE A 370 -27.86 -22.55 22.43
CA PHE A 370 -27.09 -22.57 23.66
C PHE A 370 -27.98 -22.81 24.88
N ASN A 371 -29.13 -22.13 24.97
CA ASN A 371 -30.09 -22.37 26.04
C ASN A 371 -30.71 -23.78 25.99
N ALA A 372 -30.83 -24.38 24.80
CA ALA A 372 -31.38 -25.72 24.62
C ALA A 372 -30.38 -26.83 24.98
N PHE A 373 -29.11 -26.68 24.62
CA PHE A 373 -28.10 -27.75 24.74
C PHE A 373 -27.04 -27.50 25.81
N GLY A 374 -26.86 -26.26 26.26
CA GLY A 374 -25.90 -25.88 27.30
C GLY A 374 -24.43 -26.05 26.92
N GLN A 375 -24.13 -26.29 25.63
CA GLN A 375 -22.78 -26.49 25.12
C GLN A 375 -22.38 -25.32 24.22
N ARG A 376 -21.13 -24.88 24.35
CA ARG A 376 -20.51 -23.98 23.38
C ARG A 376 -19.57 -24.77 22.49
N GLY A 377 -19.35 -24.28 21.27
CA GLY A 377 -18.29 -24.79 20.43
C GLY A 377 -16.93 -24.61 21.10
N ASP A 378 -16.02 -25.50 20.74
CA ASP A 378 -14.63 -25.48 21.17
C ASP A 378 -13.72 -25.34 19.94
N ASN A 379 -12.56 -24.70 20.14
CA ASN A 379 -11.44 -24.84 19.20
C ASN A 379 -10.88 -26.25 19.32
N VAL A 380 -10.44 -26.81 18.21
CA VAL A 380 -9.96 -28.18 18.14
C VAL A 380 -8.74 -28.27 17.25
N TYR A 381 -7.95 -29.31 17.47
CA TYR A 381 -6.85 -29.63 16.58
C TYR A 381 -6.78 -31.13 16.36
N ASN A 382 -6.26 -31.53 15.20
CA ASN A 382 -5.90 -32.88 14.84
C ASN A 382 -4.43 -33.14 15.21
N ALA A 383 -4.19 -33.92 16.27
CA ALA A 383 -2.84 -34.15 16.80
C ALA A 383 -1.88 -34.77 15.77
N ARG A 384 -2.40 -35.57 14.84
CA ARG A 384 -1.59 -36.21 13.79
C ARG A 384 -1.06 -35.19 12.80
N MET A 385 -1.96 -34.34 12.30
CA MET A 385 -1.63 -33.25 11.38
C MET A 385 -0.78 -32.17 12.07
N ALA A 386 -1.05 -31.88 13.35
CA ALA A 386 -0.20 -31.02 14.18
C ALA A 386 1.22 -31.59 14.32
N ASN A 387 1.38 -32.92 14.38
CA ASN A 387 2.70 -33.57 14.35
C ASN A 387 3.33 -33.69 12.94
N GLY A 388 2.72 -33.08 11.91
CA GLY A 388 3.23 -33.11 10.54
C GLY A 388 3.10 -34.48 9.87
N THR A 389 2.21 -35.32 10.39
CA THR A 389 1.94 -36.66 9.85
C THR A 389 0.65 -36.61 9.05
N GLY A 390 0.66 -37.13 7.81
CA GLY A 390 -0.53 -37.27 6.99
C GLY A 390 -1.41 -38.45 7.42
N TYR A 391 -2.58 -38.61 6.80
CA TYR A 391 -3.42 -39.77 7.05
C TYR A 391 -2.88 -41.01 6.33
N ASP A 392 -3.05 -42.17 6.97
CA ASP A 392 -2.90 -43.47 6.34
C ASP A 392 -4.27 -44.09 6.03
N SER A 393 -4.28 -45.24 5.35
CA SER A 393 -5.52 -45.93 4.96
C SER A 393 -6.49 -46.28 6.11
N ILE A 394 -6.00 -46.33 7.36
CA ILE A 394 -6.79 -46.69 8.54
C ILE A 394 -7.30 -45.42 9.21
N THR A 395 -6.39 -44.52 9.58
CA THR A 395 -6.66 -43.26 10.27
C THR A 395 -7.49 -42.31 9.42
N CYS A 396 -7.34 -42.35 8.10
CA CYS A 396 -8.16 -41.60 7.16
C CYS A 396 -9.65 -41.93 7.25
N ARG A 397 -10.02 -43.15 7.68
CA ARG A 397 -11.43 -43.56 7.83
C ARG A 397 -12.08 -42.94 9.06
N THR A 398 -11.29 -42.49 10.03
CA THR A 398 -11.74 -41.90 11.28
C THR A 398 -10.91 -40.65 11.61
N PRO A 399 -10.88 -39.63 10.73
CA PRO A 399 -9.96 -38.49 10.90
C PRO A 399 -10.21 -37.72 12.21
N TRP A 400 -11.44 -37.80 12.73
CA TRP A 400 -11.87 -37.20 14.00
C TRP A 400 -11.42 -37.96 15.25
N SER A 401 -10.87 -39.17 15.15
CA SER A 401 -10.34 -39.90 16.33
C SER A 401 -9.10 -39.22 16.92
N ASP A 402 -8.35 -38.51 16.07
CA ASP A 402 -7.12 -37.80 16.43
C ASP A 402 -7.39 -36.31 16.73
N VAL A 403 -8.66 -35.90 16.84
CA VAL A 403 -9.06 -34.54 17.16
C VAL A 403 -9.19 -34.35 18.67
N TYR A 404 -8.61 -33.28 19.19
CA TYR A 404 -8.59 -32.93 20.61
C TYR A 404 -9.02 -31.48 20.82
N ASN A 405 -9.44 -31.17 22.04
CA ASN A 405 -9.89 -29.83 22.42
C ASN A 405 -8.71 -28.85 22.54
N ASN A 406 -8.99 -27.58 22.26
CA ASN A 406 -8.12 -26.43 22.26
C ASN A 406 -7.00 -26.57 21.23
N THR A 407 -5.78 -26.50 21.70
CA THR A 407 -4.59 -26.39 20.89
C THR A 407 -3.56 -27.41 21.35
N PRO A 408 -2.62 -27.82 20.51
CA PRO A 408 -1.42 -28.53 20.94
C PRO A 408 -0.73 -27.80 22.11
N PRO A 409 -0.11 -28.54 23.06
CA PRO A 409 0.53 -27.94 24.23
C PRO A 409 1.72 -27.02 23.96
N ASP A 410 2.37 -27.15 22.81
CA ASP A 410 3.67 -26.55 22.45
C ASP A 410 3.57 -25.34 21.51
N ALA A 411 2.43 -24.69 21.56
CA ALA A 411 1.94 -23.92 20.45
C ALA A 411 2.04 -22.40 20.67
N VAL A 412 2.46 -21.67 19.62
CA VAL A 412 2.66 -20.21 19.69
C VAL A 412 1.34 -19.48 19.48
N ILE A 413 0.71 -19.05 20.57
CA ILE A 413 -0.58 -18.34 20.61
C ILE A 413 -0.50 -17.07 19.77
N ASP A 414 -1.39 -16.92 18.78
CA ASP A 414 -1.63 -15.62 18.21
C ASP A 414 -2.37 -14.77 19.24
N GLU A 415 -1.59 -14.01 20.03
CA GLU A 415 -2.12 -13.07 21.00
C GLU A 415 -3.04 -12.04 20.32
N ILE A 416 -2.88 -11.81 19.02
CA ILE A 416 -3.55 -10.75 18.28
C ILE A 416 -4.98 -11.16 17.91
N GLY A 417 -5.17 -12.38 17.39
CA GLY A 417 -6.50 -12.94 17.13
C GLY A 417 -7.39 -12.97 18.37
N CYS A 418 -6.82 -13.17 19.56
CA CYS A 418 -7.58 -13.10 20.82
C CYS A 418 -7.82 -11.67 21.35
N ASN A 419 -6.94 -10.71 21.02
CA ASN A 419 -6.98 -9.34 21.57
C ASN A 419 -7.80 -8.36 20.72
N ARG A 420 -8.41 -8.80 19.61
CA ARG A 420 -9.14 -7.93 18.68
C ARG A 420 -10.59 -8.34 18.50
N GLY A 421 -11.39 -8.16 19.54
CA GLY A 421 -12.82 -7.87 19.31
C GLY A 421 -12.97 -6.58 18.49
N TYR A 422 -14.19 -6.27 18.05
CA TYR A 422 -14.53 -5.09 17.23
C TYR A 422 -13.92 -3.75 17.71
N ASN A 423 -13.58 -3.63 19.00
CA ASN A 423 -13.11 -2.40 19.65
C ASN A 423 -11.69 -2.51 20.27
N ASP A 424 -10.82 -3.39 19.77
CA ASP A 424 -9.52 -3.71 20.42
C ASP A 424 -9.69 -4.26 21.87
N GLU A 425 -10.88 -4.77 22.20
CA GLU A 425 -11.14 -5.45 23.48
C GLU A 425 -10.74 -6.92 23.37
N VAL A 426 -10.12 -7.44 24.43
CA VAL A 426 -9.79 -8.87 24.53
C VAL A 426 -11.07 -9.67 24.61
N ILE A 427 -11.28 -10.57 23.65
CA ILE A 427 -12.45 -11.45 23.59
C ILE A 427 -12.45 -12.32 24.85
N SER A 428 -13.45 -12.13 25.72
CA SER A 428 -13.49 -12.82 27.02
C SER A 428 -13.71 -14.32 26.79
N GLY A 429 -12.71 -15.13 27.12
CA GLY A 429 -12.78 -16.57 26.91
C GLY A 429 -12.23 -17.06 25.56
N CYS A 430 -11.49 -16.22 24.84
CA CYS A 430 -10.61 -16.68 23.78
C CYS A 430 -9.54 -17.61 24.35
N VAL A 431 -9.43 -18.83 23.81
CA VAL A 431 -8.45 -19.83 24.23
C VAL A 431 -7.63 -20.25 23.01
N GLY A 432 -6.41 -19.69 22.90
CA GLY A 432 -5.36 -20.13 21.98
C GLY A 432 -5.78 -20.28 20.51
N ILE A 433 -5.57 -19.25 19.69
CA ILE A 433 -5.87 -19.29 18.25
C ILE A 433 -4.55 -19.30 17.46
N ARG A 434 -4.47 -20.07 16.37
CA ARG A 434 -3.39 -19.89 15.38
C ARG A 434 -3.74 -18.76 14.45
N ASP A 435 -2.69 -18.18 13.87
CA ASP A 435 -2.78 -17.54 12.56
C ASP A 435 -3.60 -18.43 11.63
N SER A 436 -4.76 -17.95 11.20
CA SER A 436 -5.72 -18.65 10.35
C SER A 436 -6.41 -17.62 9.48
N VAL A 437 -6.65 -17.96 8.21
CA VAL A 437 -7.47 -17.11 7.35
C VAL A 437 -8.91 -17.02 7.86
N MET A 438 -9.32 -18.00 8.66
CA MET A 438 -10.65 -18.10 9.26
C MET A 438 -10.78 -17.34 10.58
N GLU A 439 -9.78 -16.57 11.02
CA GLU A 439 -10.05 -15.58 12.08
C GLU A 439 -11.13 -14.60 11.62
N ALA A 440 -12.12 -14.31 12.48
CA ALA A 440 -13.17 -13.35 12.20
C ALA A 440 -12.56 -12.06 11.62
N PHE A 441 -13.00 -11.71 10.42
CA PHE A 441 -12.36 -10.79 9.52
C PHE A 441 -12.35 -9.37 10.08
N THR A 442 -11.22 -9.00 10.66
CA THR A 442 -10.93 -7.61 10.99
C THR A 442 -10.12 -6.97 9.86
N GLN A 443 -10.21 -5.64 9.70
CA GLN A 443 -9.33 -4.87 8.81
C GLN A 443 -7.82 -5.07 9.08
N ASN A 444 -7.48 -5.84 10.12
CA ASN A 444 -6.16 -5.90 10.72
C ASN A 444 -5.45 -7.25 10.57
N ASN A 445 -6.07 -8.29 10.02
CA ASN A 445 -5.38 -9.56 9.73
C ASN A 445 -5.79 -10.24 8.41
N PRO A 446 -5.67 -9.57 7.25
CA PRO A 446 -5.95 -10.22 5.98
C PRO A 446 -4.83 -11.19 5.59
N SER A 447 -5.18 -12.43 5.31
CA SER A 447 -4.31 -13.42 4.67
C SER A 447 -5.00 -13.98 3.42
N VAL A 448 -4.27 -14.12 2.33
CA VAL A 448 -4.73 -14.83 1.12
C VAL A 448 -4.25 -16.28 1.08
N CYS A 449 -3.29 -16.61 1.95
CA CYS A 449 -2.72 -17.94 2.07
C CYS A 449 -3.41 -18.69 3.21
N LEU A 450 -3.72 -19.96 2.96
CA LEU A 450 -4.09 -20.86 4.04
C LEU A 450 -2.93 -21.00 5.02
N SER A 451 -3.24 -20.88 6.30
CA SER A 451 -2.34 -21.25 7.36
C SER A 451 -2.33 -22.77 7.53
N ARG A 452 -1.49 -23.24 8.45
CA ARG A 452 -1.48 -24.67 8.80
C ARG A 452 -2.74 -25.08 9.57
N ASP A 453 -3.45 -24.16 10.22
CA ASP A 453 -4.74 -24.45 10.86
C ASP A 453 -5.81 -24.74 9.81
N ASP A 454 -5.87 -23.88 8.79
CA ASP A 454 -6.85 -23.98 7.72
C ASP A 454 -6.67 -25.28 6.93
N LEU A 455 -5.41 -25.64 6.67
CA LEU A 455 -5.05 -26.92 6.05
C LEU A 455 -5.46 -28.12 6.92
N GLU A 456 -5.27 -28.02 8.23
CA GLU A 456 -5.63 -29.07 9.17
C GLU A 456 -7.14 -29.27 9.27
N ALA A 457 -7.90 -28.18 9.29
CA ALA A 457 -9.35 -28.16 9.27
C ALA A 457 -9.88 -28.83 8.00
N VAL A 458 -9.44 -28.37 6.83
CA VAL A 458 -9.95 -28.88 5.55
C VAL A 458 -9.59 -30.35 5.35
N GLN A 459 -8.40 -30.79 5.78
CA GLN A 459 -7.99 -32.19 5.70
C GLN A 459 -8.73 -33.07 6.73
N THR A 460 -9.11 -32.53 7.89
CA THR A 460 -9.93 -33.31 8.85
C THR A 460 -11.36 -33.49 8.37
N MET A 461 -11.94 -32.47 7.74
CA MET A 461 -13.32 -32.52 7.21
C MET A 461 -13.42 -33.28 5.88
N TYR A 462 -12.44 -33.08 5.00
CA TYR A 462 -12.33 -33.68 3.67
C TYR A 462 -11.04 -34.50 3.55
N PRO A 463 -10.90 -35.59 4.33
CA PRO A 463 -9.66 -36.36 4.38
C PRO A 463 -9.28 -36.96 3.02
N ASP A 464 -7.99 -36.84 2.70
CA ASP A 464 -7.35 -37.53 1.59
C ASP A 464 -6.44 -38.64 2.12
N CYS A 465 -6.79 -39.90 1.81
CA CYS A 465 -6.08 -41.08 2.30
C CYS A 465 -4.81 -41.44 1.53
N GLU A 466 -4.56 -40.81 0.37
CA GLU A 466 -3.44 -41.18 -0.50
C GLU A 466 -2.39 -40.06 -0.58
N LEU A 467 -2.85 -38.80 -0.64
CA LEU A 467 -1.99 -37.64 -0.88
C LEU A 467 -2.28 -36.50 0.10
N THR A 468 -2.31 -36.79 1.40
CA THR A 468 -2.50 -35.76 2.43
C THR A 468 -1.42 -34.69 2.32
N VAL A 469 -1.83 -33.44 2.13
CA VAL A 469 -0.94 -32.28 2.15
C VAL A 469 -0.76 -31.84 3.60
N ILE A 470 0.51 -31.78 4.07
CA ILE A 470 0.86 -31.42 5.46
C ILE A 470 1.44 -30.01 5.61
N THR A 471 1.78 -29.37 4.50
CA THR A 471 2.30 -27.99 4.44
C THR A 471 1.44 -27.16 3.50
N PRO A 472 0.96 -25.98 3.91
CA PRO A 472 0.08 -25.19 3.07
C PRO A 472 0.83 -24.74 1.80
N VAL A 473 0.21 -24.98 0.66
CA VAL A 473 0.65 -24.49 -0.64
C VAL A 473 -0.01 -23.14 -0.87
N CYS A 474 0.79 -22.09 -1.03
CA CYS A 474 0.27 -20.76 -1.36
C CYS A 474 0.91 -20.24 -2.64
N TYR A 475 0.05 -19.90 -3.60
CA TYR A 475 0.44 -19.14 -4.78
C TYR A 475 -0.07 -17.72 -4.61
N HIS A 476 0.86 -16.81 -4.34
CA HIS A 476 0.55 -15.41 -4.11
C HIS A 476 0.97 -14.59 -5.33
N VAL A 477 0.04 -13.82 -5.88
CA VAL A 477 0.28 -12.96 -7.03
C VAL A 477 0.63 -11.55 -6.58
N ASN A 478 1.82 -11.09 -6.97
CA ASN A 478 2.26 -9.73 -6.69
C ASN A 478 1.68 -8.77 -7.75
N LEU A 479 0.55 -8.13 -7.45
CA LEU A 479 -0.07 -7.16 -8.37
C LEU A 479 0.74 -5.86 -8.48
N ASN A 480 1.52 -5.51 -7.44
CA ASN A 480 2.38 -4.32 -7.40
C ASN A 480 1.63 -2.98 -7.64
N LEU A 481 0.32 -2.93 -7.43
CA LEU A 481 -0.50 -1.72 -7.56
C LEU A 481 -0.01 -0.64 -6.60
N GLY A 482 0.38 -1.00 -5.39
CA GLY A 482 0.94 -0.07 -4.41
C GLY A 482 2.22 0.60 -4.90
N PHE A 483 3.12 -0.13 -5.55
CA PHE A 483 4.34 0.44 -6.13
C PHE A 483 4.05 1.35 -7.33
N VAL A 484 3.05 1.01 -8.15
CA VAL A 484 2.56 1.89 -9.22
C VAL A 484 2.02 3.19 -8.63
N ARG A 485 1.22 3.12 -7.57
CA ARG A 485 0.69 4.29 -6.86
C ARG A 485 1.80 5.15 -6.26
N ILE A 486 2.79 4.55 -5.59
CA ILE A 486 3.98 5.28 -5.10
C ILE A 486 4.67 5.98 -6.27
N SER A 487 4.90 5.27 -7.38
CA SER A 487 5.56 5.83 -8.56
C SER A 487 4.81 7.04 -9.10
N VAL A 488 3.47 6.96 -9.23
CA VAL A 488 2.65 8.07 -9.72
C VAL A 488 2.60 9.22 -8.72
N TYR A 489 2.30 8.96 -7.44
CA TYR A 489 2.13 10.01 -6.43
C TYR A 489 3.43 10.63 -5.93
N VAL A 490 4.59 10.00 -6.18
CA VAL A 490 5.90 10.55 -5.83
C VAL A 490 6.62 11.09 -7.07
N LEU A 491 6.77 10.31 -8.13
CA LEU A 491 7.62 10.69 -9.27
C LEU A 491 6.97 11.76 -10.14
N VAL A 492 5.65 11.71 -10.36
CA VAL A 492 4.97 12.72 -11.20
C VAL A 492 5.04 14.10 -10.56
N PRO A 493 4.69 14.31 -9.27
CA PRO A 493 4.91 15.60 -8.62
C PRO A 493 6.38 16.00 -8.61
N LEU A 494 7.32 15.07 -8.41
CA LEU A 494 8.76 15.35 -8.42
C LEU A 494 9.21 15.95 -9.75
N ILE A 495 8.85 15.31 -10.87
CA ILE A 495 9.21 15.78 -12.21
C ILE A 495 8.54 17.13 -12.51
N LEU A 496 7.25 17.29 -12.18
CA LEU A 496 6.51 18.53 -12.41
C LEU A 496 7.09 19.70 -11.60
N VAL A 497 7.33 19.51 -10.30
CA VAL A 497 7.92 20.54 -9.43
C VAL A 497 9.34 20.86 -9.87
N LEU A 498 10.15 19.86 -10.23
CA LEU A 498 11.50 20.07 -10.75
C LEU A 498 11.47 20.91 -12.03
N GLY A 499 10.62 20.57 -12.98
CA GLY A 499 10.45 21.31 -14.23
C GLY A 499 10.02 22.77 -13.99
N ILE A 500 9.05 22.99 -13.10
CA ILE A 500 8.58 24.33 -12.71
C ILE A 500 9.71 25.14 -12.05
N VAL A 501 10.45 24.54 -11.11
CA VAL A 501 11.56 25.22 -10.43
C VAL A 501 12.69 25.56 -11.40
N ILE A 502 13.07 24.65 -12.30
CA ILE A 502 14.08 24.90 -13.34
C ILE A 502 13.62 26.04 -14.25
N LEU A 503 12.38 26.02 -14.73
CA LEU A 503 11.83 27.07 -15.59
C LEU A 503 11.83 28.43 -14.87
N MET A 504 11.37 28.46 -13.62
CA MET A 504 11.37 29.68 -12.81
C MET A 504 12.80 30.22 -12.62
N GLN A 505 13.76 29.35 -12.32
CA GLN A 505 15.17 29.74 -12.17
C GLN A 505 15.78 30.22 -13.49
N ALA A 506 15.46 29.58 -14.61
CA ALA A 506 15.91 30.02 -15.93
C ALA A 506 15.39 31.43 -16.27
N ILE A 507 14.11 31.71 -16.00
CA ILE A 507 13.51 33.04 -16.20
C ILE A 507 14.19 34.08 -15.31
N ILE A 508 14.40 33.76 -14.03
CA ILE A 508 15.06 34.66 -13.07
C ILE A 508 16.50 34.95 -13.49
N GLN A 509 17.26 33.92 -13.89
CA GLN A 509 18.65 34.08 -14.33
C GLN A 509 18.74 34.87 -15.64
N HIS A 510 17.81 34.66 -16.56
CA HIS A 510 17.74 35.44 -17.80
C HIS A 510 17.51 36.92 -17.50
N HIS A 511 16.51 37.24 -16.68
CA HIS A 511 16.23 38.62 -16.29
C HIS A 511 17.40 39.27 -15.53
N ASN A 512 18.02 38.55 -14.59
CA ASN A 512 19.21 39.03 -13.88
C ASN A 512 20.40 39.29 -14.82
N ARG A 513 20.54 38.49 -15.88
CA ARG A 513 21.58 38.68 -16.90
C ARG A 513 21.32 39.94 -17.72
N GLU A 514 20.08 40.20 -18.11
CA GLU A 514 19.71 41.43 -18.83
C GLU A 514 19.97 42.68 -17.98
N GLU A 515 19.49 42.71 -16.73
CA GLU A 515 19.72 43.81 -15.79
C GLU A 515 21.23 44.05 -15.53
N LEU A 516 22.01 42.98 -15.41
CA LEU A 516 23.46 43.08 -15.24
C LEU A 516 24.15 43.64 -16.49
N LEU A 517 23.63 43.38 -17.69
CA LEU A 517 24.12 43.99 -18.93
C LEU A 517 23.75 45.48 -19.00
N GLU A 518 22.53 45.85 -18.61
CA GLU A 518 22.10 47.26 -18.54
C GLU A 518 22.96 48.05 -17.54
N HIS A 519 23.18 47.54 -16.33
CA HIS A 519 24.04 48.18 -15.35
C HIS A 519 25.50 48.29 -15.81
N LYS A 520 26.02 47.27 -16.50
CA LYS A 520 27.37 47.34 -17.11
C LYS A 520 27.44 48.42 -18.18
N ALA A 521 26.39 48.58 -19.00
CA ALA A 521 26.30 49.63 -20.00
C ALA A 521 26.25 51.02 -19.34
N GLU A 522 25.44 51.20 -18.30
CA GLU A 522 25.33 52.47 -17.55
C GLU A 522 26.67 52.84 -16.88
N ILE A 523 27.36 51.89 -16.24
CA ILE A 523 28.68 52.13 -15.64
C ILE A 523 29.70 52.52 -16.72
N LYS A 524 29.67 51.86 -17.88
CA LYS A 524 30.55 52.19 -19.01
C LYS A 524 30.28 53.60 -19.50
N ASP A 525 29.02 54.03 -19.57
CA ASP A 525 28.67 55.40 -19.96
C ASP A 525 29.07 56.43 -18.91
N ARG A 526 28.78 56.19 -17.62
CA ARG A 526 29.25 57.06 -16.52
C ARG A 526 30.77 57.20 -16.48
N ARG A 527 31.52 56.11 -16.74
CA ARG A 527 32.99 56.18 -16.87
C ARG A 527 33.42 57.04 -18.06
N LYS A 528 32.77 56.91 -19.22
CA LYS A 528 33.04 57.78 -20.38
C LYS A 528 32.75 59.25 -20.06
N GLN A 529 31.64 59.55 -19.40
CA GLN A 529 31.29 60.91 -18.97
C GLN A 529 32.29 61.46 -17.95
N ALA A 530 32.69 60.67 -16.95
CA ALA A 530 33.69 61.07 -15.96
C ALA A 530 35.07 61.34 -16.60
N VAL A 531 35.49 60.52 -17.57
CA VAL A 531 36.73 60.75 -18.33
C VAL A 531 36.62 62.04 -19.16
N LYS A 532 35.50 62.27 -19.85
CA LYS A 532 35.24 63.54 -20.57
C LYS A 532 35.29 64.75 -19.63
N HIS A 533 34.68 64.66 -18.46
CA HIS A 533 34.68 65.73 -17.46
C HIS A 533 36.09 66.00 -16.91
N LYS A 534 36.87 64.94 -16.59
CA LYS A 534 38.28 65.07 -16.19
C LYS A 534 39.14 65.70 -17.29
N PHE A 535 38.91 65.33 -18.55
CA PHE A 535 39.61 65.90 -19.69
C PHE A 535 39.26 67.38 -19.90
N GLN A 536 37.98 67.76 -19.76
CA GLN A 536 37.56 69.17 -19.81
C GLN A 536 38.15 70.01 -18.68
N ILE A 537 38.17 69.49 -17.44
CA ILE A 537 38.86 70.15 -16.32
C ILE A 537 40.35 70.29 -16.62
N GLY A 538 40.99 69.25 -17.17
CA GLY A 538 42.40 69.29 -17.58
C GLY A 538 42.68 70.39 -18.62
N ILE A 539 41.87 70.48 -19.67
CA ILE A 539 41.98 71.55 -20.69
C ILE A 539 41.80 72.93 -20.04
N ALA A 540 40.77 73.10 -19.20
CA ALA A 540 40.54 74.38 -18.52
C ALA A 540 41.71 74.77 -17.60
N ALA A 541 42.31 73.80 -16.89
CA ALA A 541 43.50 74.01 -16.06
C ALA A 541 44.74 74.34 -16.90
N PHE A 542 44.96 73.67 -18.04
CA PHE A 542 46.05 73.99 -18.97
C PHE A 542 45.87 75.37 -19.61
N ALA A 543 44.64 75.76 -19.96
CA ALA A 543 44.34 77.09 -20.48
C ALA A 543 44.60 78.18 -19.43
N ALA A 544 44.23 77.93 -18.18
CA ALA A 544 44.53 78.83 -17.06
C ALA A 544 46.04 78.95 -16.79
N ALA A 545 46.77 77.83 -16.77
CA ALA A 545 48.23 77.82 -16.63
C ALA A 545 48.95 78.48 -17.82
N GLY A 546 48.41 78.35 -19.03
CA GLY A 546 48.89 79.03 -20.23
C GLY A 546 48.72 80.56 -20.14
N GLN A 547 47.63 81.04 -19.55
CA GLN A 547 47.46 82.47 -19.26
C GLN A 547 48.45 82.98 -18.20
N GLU A 548 48.77 82.18 -17.17
CA GLU A 548 49.82 82.52 -16.21
C GLU A 548 51.22 82.54 -16.85
N GLN A 549 51.55 81.56 -17.70
CA GLN A 549 52.83 81.56 -18.43
C GLN A 549 52.93 82.67 -19.47
N SER A 550 51.82 83.06 -20.11
CA SER A 550 51.75 84.24 -21.00
C SER A 550 52.08 85.52 -20.24
N LYS A 551 51.47 85.72 -19.06
CA LYS A 551 51.75 86.87 -18.19
C LYS A 551 53.18 86.84 -17.64
N ALA A 552 53.71 85.66 -17.30
CA ALA A 552 55.10 85.49 -16.89
C ALA A 552 56.09 85.73 -18.04
N ARG A 553 55.76 85.32 -19.28
CA ARG A 553 56.55 85.59 -20.50
C ARG A 553 56.48 87.06 -20.91
N GLU A 554 55.37 87.75 -20.74
CA GLU A 554 55.30 89.21 -20.94
C GLU A 554 56.11 89.98 -19.89
N GLN A 555 56.11 89.53 -18.63
CA GLN A 555 56.99 90.09 -17.58
C GLN A 555 58.48 89.78 -17.83
N PHE A 556 58.83 88.62 -18.38
CA PHE A 556 60.21 88.30 -18.76
C PHE A 556 60.65 88.96 -20.08
N ALA A 557 59.73 89.18 -21.03
CA ALA A 557 60.01 89.84 -22.31
C ALA A 557 60.22 91.36 -22.17
N MET A 558 59.68 91.99 -21.13
CA MET A 558 60.02 93.39 -20.80
C MET A 558 61.37 93.54 -20.06
N LYS A 559 61.95 92.47 -19.51
CA LYS A 559 63.14 92.56 -18.64
C LYS A 559 64.47 92.21 -19.32
N ASN A 560 64.46 91.73 -20.57
CA ASN A 560 65.68 91.23 -21.23
C ASN A 560 65.91 91.80 -22.65
N LYS A 561 65.72 93.11 -22.83
CA LYS A 561 66.43 93.88 -23.86
C LYS A 561 67.77 94.36 -23.29
N GLY A 562 68.79 93.52 -23.30
CA GLY A 562 70.15 93.97 -22.99
C GLY A 562 71.12 92.85 -22.66
N LYS A 563 72.17 92.77 -23.48
CA LYS A 563 73.40 91.95 -23.34
C LYS A 563 73.28 90.52 -23.87
N SER A 564 73.80 90.24 -25.07
CA SER A 564 75.22 90.21 -25.48
C SER A 564 75.89 88.86 -25.16
N SER A 565 76.05 88.09 -26.23
CA SER A 565 77.19 87.28 -26.68
C SER A 565 78.01 86.40 -25.72
N ARG A 566 78.30 85.19 -26.27
CA ARG A 566 79.59 84.47 -26.36
C ARG A 566 79.94 83.36 -25.35
N PHE A 567 80.48 82.28 -25.95
CA PHE A 567 81.40 81.22 -25.43
C PHE A 567 80.75 80.10 -24.59
N PHE A 568 81.18 78.82 -24.57
CA PHE A 568 82.06 77.90 -25.33
C PHE A 568 81.77 76.48 -24.73
N ARG A 569 81.51 75.41 -25.51
CA ARG A 569 82.35 74.21 -25.78
C ARG A 569 82.53 73.10 -24.68
N LYS A 570 82.22 71.84 -25.08
CA LYS A 570 82.74 70.48 -24.67
C LYS A 570 82.36 69.90 -23.28
N ALA A 571 82.19 68.59 -23.02
CA ALA A 571 82.72 67.34 -23.62
C ALA A 571 81.86 66.06 -23.32
N HIS A 572 82.05 65.00 -24.13
CA HIS A 572 82.10 63.50 -23.95
C HIS A 572 81.53 62.82 -22.67
N HIS A 573 81.05 61.57 -22.61
CA HIS A 573 81.33 60.24 -23.24
C HIS A 573 80.02 59.39 -23.20
N GLU A 574 79.67 58.53 -24.20
CA GLU A 574 79.91 57.06 -24.27
C GLU A 574 79.37 56.28 -23.02
N GLU A 575 78.54 55.22 -23.09
CA GLU A 575 78.59 53.99 -23.89
C GLU A 575 77.24 53.22 -23.87
N ASN A 576 76.97 52.50 -24.98
CA ASN A 576 76.39 51.15 -25.16
C ASN A 576 75.06 50.72 -24.51
N ASN A 577 73.93 50.56 -25.22
CA ASN A 577 73.51 49.51 -26.21
C ASN A 577 72.85 48.26 -25.54
N PRO A 578 72.18 47.36 -26.29
CA PRO A 578 70.73 47.21 -26.49
C PRO A 578 70.16 45.96 -25.78
N ASP A 579 68.85 45.72 -25.71
CA ASP A 579 68.12 44.78 -26.59
C ASP A 579 66.64 44.80 -26.16
N ALA A 580 65.70 45.09 -27.05
CA ALA A 580 65.06 44.19 -28.02
C ALA A 580 63.97 43.30 -27.41
N GLN A 581 62.72 43.58 -27.82
CA GLN A 581 61.64 42.67 -28.27
C GLN A 581 60.29 43.38 -28.07
N SER A 582 59.66 43.90 -29.14
CA SER A 582 58.64 43.22 -29.98
C SER A 582 57.44 42.72 -29.15
N GLY A 583 56.17 43.01 -29.41
CA GLY A 583 55.46 43.72 -30.48
C GLY A 583 53.99 43.78 -30.03
N ALA A 584 53.25 44.83 -30.42
CA ALA A 584 52.08 44.74 -31.30
C ALA A 584 51.11 43.59 -30.93
N GLY A 585 49.93 43.84 -30.37
CA GLY A 585 48.76 44.40 -31.05
C GLY A 585 47.55 43.64 -30.48
N ALA A 586 46.62 44.31 -29.82
CA ALA A 586 45.39 44.82 -30.42
C ALA A 586 44.33 43.73 -30.76
N VAL A 587 43.26 43.77 -29.96
CA VAL A 587 41.84 43.89 -30.40
C VAL A 587 41.01 42.60 -30.61
N SER A 588 39.77 42.69 -30.07
CA SER A 588 38.50 42.00 -30.43
C SER A 588 38.33 40.56 -29.95
N SER A 589 37.35 40.17 -29.12
CA SER A 589 35.87 40.24 -29.16
C SER A 589 35.29 38.82 -29.35
N HIS A 590 34.52 38.37 -28.35
CA HIS A 590 33.23 37.67 -28.45
C HIS A 590 32.68 37.43 -29.89
N ASP A 591 32.16 36.27 -30.31
CA ASP A 591 31.12 35.42 -29.68
C ASP A 591 30.97 34.02 -30.33
N ALA A 592 30.32 33.11 -29.57
CA ALA A 592 29.29 32.11 -29.96
C ALA A 592 29.59 30.78 -30.73
N LEU A 593 29.19 29.67 -30.06
CA LEU A 593 28.36 28.52 -30.48
C LEU A 593 28.75 27.55 -31.64
N HIS A 594 29.02 26.29 -31.28
CA HIS A 594 28.41 25.00 -31.72
C HIS A 594 29.29 23.84 -31.20
N SER A 595 28.84 22.97 -30.29
CA SER A 595 28.14 21.68 -30.49
C SER A 595 28.84 20.65 -31.40
N ASP A 596 28.84 19.41 -30.89
CA ASP A 596 29.10 18.11 -31.54
C ASP A 596 30.54 17.56 -31.50
N HIS A 597 30.80 16.68 -30.51
CA HIS A 597 30.92 15.25 -30.80
C HIS A 597 30.88 14.41 -29.52
N ALA A 598 29.99 13.42 -29.56
CA ALA A 598 29.78 12.40 -28.55
C ALA A 598 30.96 11.42 -28.46
N GLN A 599 31.36 11.09 -27.24
CA GLN A 599 32.10 9.87 -26.92
C GLN A 599 31.12 8.91 -26.24
N ASN A 600 30.70 7.91 -27.01
CA ASN A 600 30.09 6.69 -26.53
C ASN A 600 31.19 5.81 -25.96
N ASP A 601 31.21 5.59 -24.65
CA ASP A 601 31.84 4.41 -24.06
C ASP A 601 30.74 3.44 -23.64
N VAL A 602 30.70 2.35 -24.41
CA VAL A 602 29.96 1.12 -24.17
C VAL A 602 30.75 0.30 -23.15
N VAL A 603 30.19 0.05 -21.97
CA VAL A 603 30.56 -1.12 -21.18
C VAL A 603 29.28 -1.78 -20.67
N ALA A 604 28.92 -2.86 -21.36
CA ALA A 604 28.09 -3.93 -20.84
C ALA A 604 28.86 -4.68 -19.74
N TYR A 605 28.18 -5.14 -18.68
CA TYR A 605 28.07 -6.56 -18.33
C TYR A 605 27.32 -6.76 -16.99
N ALA A 606 26.49 -7.81 -17.02
CA ALA A 606 26.00 -8.68 -15.94
C ALA A 606 25.05 -8.08 -14.88
#